data_AF-K9JR18-F1
#
_entry.id   AF-K9JR18-F1
#
_cell.length_a   1.000
_cell.length_b   1.000
_cell.length_c   1.000
_cell.angle_alpha   90.00
_cell.angle_beta   90.00
_cell.angle_gamma   90.00
#
_symmetry.space_group_name_H-M   'P 1'
#
loop_
_entity.id
_entity.type
_entity.pdbx_description
1 polymer ?
#
loop_
_entity_poly.entity_id
_entity_poly.type
_entity_poly.pdbx_seq_one_letter_code
_entity_poly.pdbx_strand_id
1 'polypeptide(L)'
;PVPQRKGDPILVAEDEYIKAGTTLEKLTALRPAFVRDGSGTVTAGNASGINDGAAAVLLMSRDKAEELGLPILGAIKGYASAGVAPEVMGTGPIPSTQKALAKVGWTIEDLDLVEANEAFASQAISVVDELGLNAAIVNVNGGAIALGHPIGASGARILVTLLHEMEKRQAHKGLATLCIGG
;
A
#
# COMPACT_ATOMS: atom_id res chain seq x y z
N PRO A 1 -21.14 -7.37 -9.17
CA PRO A 1 -21.83 -8.63 -8.80
C PRO A 1 -21.43 -9.74 -9.79
N VAL A 2 -21.11 -10.94 -9.29
CA VAL A 2 -20.67 -12.08 -10.10
C VAL A 2 -21.90 -12.85 -10.60
N PRO A 3 -22.17 -12.88 -11.93
CA PRO A 3 -23.30 -13.61 -12.48
C PRO A 3 -23.21 -15.11 -12.18
N GLN A 4 -24.35 -15.73 -11.87
CA GLN A 4 -24.44 -17.16 -11.60
C GLN A 4 -25.15 -17.88 -12.75
N ARG A 5 -24.76 -19.12 -13.03
CA ARG A 5 -25.44 -19.96 -14.04
C ARG A 5 -26.91 -20.23 -13.66
N LYS A 6 -27.20 -20.30 -12.36
CA LYS A 6 -28.54 -20.43 -11.77
C LYS A 6 -28.58 -19.66 -10.45
N GLY A 7 -29.69 -19.00 -10.16
CA GLY A 7 -29.87 -18.19 -8.94
C GLY A 7 -29.40 -16.75 -9.10
N ASP A 8 -29.49 -15.99 -8.01
CA ASP A 8 -29.17 -14.57 -7.99
C ASP A 8 -27.65 -14.31 -8.06
N PRO A 9 -27.21 -13.14 -8.59
CA PRO A 9 -25.80 -12.78 -8.61
C PRO A 9 -25.20 -12.70 -7.20
N ILE A 10 -23.94 -13.12 -7.06
CA ILE A 10 -23.21 -13.02 -5.79
C ILE A 10 -22.54 -11.65 -5.71
N LEU A 11 -22.76 -10.94 -4.61
CA LEU A 11 -22.03 -9.72 -4.30
C LEU A 11 -20.71 -10.09 -3.60
N VAL A 12 -19.59 -9.70 -4.20
CA VAL A 12 -18.27 -9.73 -3.56
C VAL A 12 -18.05 -8.34 -2.96
N ALA A 13 -18.02 -8.27 -1.64
CA ALA A 13 -17.94 -7.00 -0.89
C ALA A 13 -16.84 -7.00 0.19
N GLU A 14 -16.12 -8.12 0.35
CA GLU A 14 -15.07 -8.29 1.36
C GLU A 14 -13.78 -8.75 0.68
N ASP A 15 -12.64 -8.33 1.23
CA ASP A 15 -11.32 -8.77 0.77
C ASP A 15 -11.11 -10.26 1.09
N GLU A 16 -11.17 -11.11 0.08
CA GLU A 16 -11.13 -12.56 0.24
C GLU A 16 -9.74 -13.13 0.59
N TYR A 17 -8.66 -12.35 0.40
CA TYR A 17 -7.29 -12.83 0.58
C TYR A 17 -6.84 -12.86 2.05
N ILE A 18 -7.59 -12.21 2.95
CA ILE A 18 -7.27 -12.12 4.36
C ILE A 18 -7.38 -13.50 5.02
N LYS A 19 -6.27 -14.00 5.56
CA LYS A 19 -6.20 -15.29 6.25
C LYS A 19 -6.45 -15.13 7.75
N ALA A 20 -7.71 -15.18 8.15
CA ALA A 20 -8.10 -15.21 9.56
C ALA A 20 -7.42 -16.39 10.30
N GLY A 21 -6.89 -16.13 11.50
CA GLY A 21 -6.20 -17.17 12.28
C GLY A 21 -4.79 -17.52 11.77
N THR A 22 -4.15 -16.62 11.03
CA THR A 22 -2.70 -16.68 10.77
C THR A 22 -1.95 -16.56 12.11
N THR A 23 -0.95 -17.41 12.31
CA THR A 23 -0.11 -17.40 13.51
C THR A 23 1.36 -17.45 13.11
N LEU A 24 2.24 -17.03 14.03
CA LEU A 24 3.67 -17.07 13.77
C LEU A 24 4.15 -18.49 13.49
N GLU A 25 3.64 -19.51 14.20
CA GLU A 25 3.98 -20.91 14.00
C GLU A 25 3.64 -21.41 12.60
N LYS A 26 2.49 -20.99 12.05
CA LYS A 26 2.11 -21.33 10.67
C LYS A 26 3.04 -20.66 9.66
N LEU A 27 3.44 -19.41 9.92
CA LEU A 27 4.32 -18.65 9.01
C LEU A 27 5.76 -19.19 9.02
N THR A 28 6.30 -19.55 10.19
CA THR A 28 7.67 -20.07 10.33
C THR A 28 7.83 -21.47 9.76
N ALA A 29 6.76 -22.25 9.67
CA ALA A 29 6.79 -23.57 9.04
C ALA A 29 6.86 -23.53 7.49
N LEU A 30 6.69 -22.35 6.87
CA LEU A 30 6.71 -22.22 5.42
C LEU A 30 8.13 -22.30 4.87
N ARG A 31 8.28 -23.03 3.76
CA ARG A 31 9.55 -23.09 3.02
C ARG A 31 9.75 -21.82 2.19
N PRO A 32 11.00 -21.38 1.99
CA PRO A 32 11.33 -20.30 1.07
C PRO A 32 10.78 -20.58 -0.34
N ALA A 33 10.20 -19.55 -0.97
CA ALA A 33 9.50 -19.69 -2.25
C ALA A 33 10.42 -19.51 -3.47
N PHE A 34 11.45 -18.66 -3.35
CA PHE A 34 12.28 -18.24 -4.49
C PHE A 34 13.67 -18.89 -4.48
N VAL A 35 14.37 -18.83 -3.34
CA VAL A 35 15.72 -19.38 -3.19
C VAL A 35 15.64 -20.76 -2.53
N ARG A 36 15.97 -21.81 -3.29
CA ARG A 36 15.69 -23.22 -2.94
C ARG A 36 16.79 -23.92 -2.12
N ASP A 37 17.97 -23.33 -2.01
CA ASP A 37 19.10 -23.88 -1.26
C ASP A 37 18.94 -23.73 0.27
N GLY A 38 17.83 -23.14 0.73
CA GLY A 38 17.52 -22.93 2.15
C GLY A 38 18.05 -21.61 2.71
N SER A 39 18.80 -20.81 1.94
CA SER A 39 19.29 -19.49 2.36
C SER A 39 18.25 -18.37 2.22
N GLY A 40 17.16 -18.61 1.48
CA GLY A 40 16.09 -17.66 1.27
C GLY A 40 15.22 -17.43 2.50
N THR A 41 14.67 -16.23 2.63
CA THR A 41 13.76 -15.85 3.74
C THR A 41 12.34 -15.52 3.28
N VAL A 42 12.14 -15.30 1.98
CA VAL A 42 10.84 -14.95 1.41
C VAL A 42 10.02 -16.22 1.16
N THR A 43 8.80 -16.24 1.70
CA THR A 43 7.83 -17.33 1.64
C THR A 43 6.48 -16.82 1.13
N ALA A 44 5.55 -17.72 0.83
CA ALA A 44 4.17 -17.34 0.47
C ALA A 44 3.36 -16.71 1.63
N GLY A 45 3.90 -16.70 2.85
CA GLY A 45 3.27 -16.09 4.02
C GLY A 45 3.77 -14.68 4.35
N ASN A 46 4.90 -14.25 3.78
CA ASN A 46 5.50 -12.93 3.99
C ASN A 46 5.69 -12.14 2.68
N ALA A 47 5.03 -12.58 1.61
CA ALA A 47 4.92 -11.90 0.34
C ALA A 47 3.45 -11.72 -0.01
N SER A 48 3.13 -10.64 -0.73
CA SER A 48 1.80 -10.44 -1.27
C SER A 48 1.46 -11.48 -2.34
N GLY A 49 0.16 -11.74 -2.53
CA GLY A 49 -0.34 -12.70 -3.52
C GLY A 49 -0.44 -12.13 -4.93
N ILE A 50 -0.93 -12.96 -5.84
CA ILE A 50 -1.46 -12.53 -7.14
C ILE A 50 -2.96 -12.33 -6.94
N ASN A 51 -3.45 -11.13 -7.23
CA ASN A 51 -4.81 -10.74 -6.88
C ASN A 51 -5.46 -9.93 -8.01
N ASP A 52 -6.78 -9.97 -8.02
CA ASP A 52 -7.61 -9.17 -8.92
C ASP A 52 -8.21 -8.00 -8.15
N GLY A 53 -8.27 -6.82 -8.77
CA GLY A 53 -8.85 -5.64 -8.15
C GLY A 53 -8.68 -4.38 -8.99
N ALA A 54 -9.47 -3.37 -8.65
CA ALA A 54 -9.42 -2.05 -9.24
C ALA A 54 -9.65 -1.00 -8.16
N ALA A 55 -9.05 0.18 -8.34
CA ALA A 55 -9.30 1.35 -7.51
C ALA A 55 -9.28 2.59 -8.40
N ALA A 56 -10.10 3.58 -8.04
CA ALA A 56 -10.23 4.82 -8.79
C ALA A 56 -10.37 6.01 -7.84
N VAL A 57 -9.90 7.16 -8.28
CA VAL A 57 -10.10 8.45 -7.61
C VAL A 57 -10.61 9.47 -8.62
N LEU A 58 -11.45 10.39 -8.16
CA LEU A 58 -11.89 11.53 -8.97
C LEU A 58 -11.01 12.75 -8.62
N LEU A 59 -10.39 13.34 -9.64
CA LEU A 59 -9.49 14.49 -9.51
C LEU A 59 -10.13 15.74 -10.13
N MET A 60 -10.01 16.86 -9.44
CA MET A 60 -10.49 18.17 -9.89
C MET A 60 -9.66 19.29 -9.28
N SER A 61 -9.75 20.50 -9.83
CA SER A 61 -9.26 21.68 -9.11
C SER A 61 -10.12 21.94 -7.88
N ARG A 62 -9.52 22.53 -6.84
CA ARG A 62 -10.24 22.91 -5.61
C ARG A 62 -11.42 23.82 -5.92
N ASP A 63 -11.18 24.88 -6.69
CA ASP A 63 -12.21 25.86 -7.04
C ASP A 63 -13.41 25.21 -7.74
N LYS A 64 -13.17 24.19 -8.59
CA LYS A 64 -14.28 23.49 -9.25
C LYS A 64 -15.04 22.56 -8.32
N ALA A 65 -14.35 21.90 -7.39
CA ALA A 65 -14.99 21.09 -6.35
C ALA A 65 -15.93 21.95 -5.49
N GLU A 66 -15.43 23.11 -5.07
CA GLU A 66 -16.16 24.07 -4.23
C GLU A 66 -17.34 24.72 -4.99
N GLU A 67 -17.15 25.11 -6.26
CA GLU A 67 -18.23 25.61 -7.14
C GLU A 67 -19.37 24.59 -7.27
N LEU A 68 -19.03 23.30 -7.39
CA LEU A 68 -19.99 22.21 -7.54
C LEU A 68 -20.54 21.68 -6.20
N GLY A 69 -20.05 22.18 -5.06
CA GLY A 69 -20.44 21.70 -3.73
C GLY A 69 -20.06 20.23 -3.45
N LEU A 70 -18.98 19.74 -4.05
CA LEU A 70 -18.53 18.35 -3.91
C LEU A 70 -17.61 18.17 -2.68
N PRO A 71 -17.70 17.04 -1.96
CA PRO A 71 -16.80 16.76 -0.84
C PRO A 71 -15.36 16.57 -1.34
N ILE A 72 -14.40 17.11 -0.59
CA ILE A 72 -12.96 17.01 -0.88
C ILE A 72 -12.33 16.07 0.15
N LEU A 73 -11.98 14.85 -0.26
CA LEU A 73 -11.37 13.84 0.63
C LEU A 73 -9.91 14.16 0.98
N GLY A 74 -9.22 14.94 0.15
CA GLY A 74 -7.82 15.30 0.35
C GLY A 74 -7.29 16.19 -0.76
N ALA A 75 -6.06 16.67 -0.60
CA ALA A 75 -5.37 17.47 -1.61
C ALA A 75 -3.98 16.89 -1.88
N ILE A 76 -3.60 16.80 -3.15
CA ILE A 76 -2.24 16.39 -3.53
C ILE A 76 -1.29 17.54 -3.19
N LYS A 77 -0.50 17.37 -2.14
CA LYS A 77 0.51 18.35 -1.74
C LYS A 77 1.77 18.26 -2.60
N GLY A 78 2.17 17.04 -2.95
CA GLY A 78 3.33 16.79 -3.81
C GLY A 78 3.45 15.30 -4.14
N TYR A 79 4.27 15.01 -5.15
CA TYR A 79 4.58 13.65 -5.57
C TYR A 79 5.97 13.61 -6.21
N ALA A 80 6.59 12.44 -6.18
CA ALA A 80 7.87 12.21 -6.82
C ALA A 80 8.04 10.75 -7.22
N SER A 81 8.91 10.53 -8.19
CA SER A 81 9.44 9.22 -8.57
C SER A 81 10.97 9.25 -8.45
N ALA A 82 11.54 8.07 -8.26
CA ALA A 82 12.97 7.82 -8.20
C ALA A 82 13.28 6.44 -8.80
N GLY A 83 14.49 6.28 -9.32
CA GLY A 83 15.01 5.01 -9.81
C GLY A 83 16.10 4.48 -8.88
N VAL A 84 16.19 3.17 -8.77
CA VAL A 84 17.23 2.43 -8.04
C VAL A 84 17.71 1.27 -8.93
N ALA A 85 18.76 0.56 -8.53
CA ALA A 85 19.20 -0.62 -9.26
C ALA A 85 18.12 -1.72 -9.22
N PRO A 86 17.89 -2.46 -10.32
CA PRO A 86 16.82 -3.48 -10.39
C PRO A 86 16.89 -4.55 -9.29
N GLU A 87 18.10 -4.93 -8.90
CA GLU A 87 18.36 -5.96 -7.87
C GLU A 87 17.83 -5.56 -6.48
N VAL A 88 17.66 -4.26 -6.26
CA VAL A 88 17.14 -3.68 -5.01
C VAL A 88 15.89 -2.85 -5.25
N MET A 89 15.12 -3.12 -6.31
CA MET A 89 13.94 -2.33 -6.69
C MET A 89 12.93 -2.09 -5.55
N GLY A 90 12.89 -2.99 -4.57
CA GLY A 90 12.10 -2.85 -3.34
C GLY A 90 12.42 -1.59 -2.52
N THR A 91 13.61 -1.00 -2.66
CA THR A 91 14.03 0.22 -1.93
C THR A 91 13.58 1.52 -2.61
N GLY A 92 12.96 1.46 -3.80
CA GLY A 92 12.45 2.63 -4.53
C GLY A 92 11.58 3.61 -3.72
N PRO A 93 10.75 3.16 -2.74
CA PRO A 93 10.04 4.04 -1.83
C PRO A 93 10.91 5.03 -1.05
N ILE A 94 12.18 4.70 -0.79
CA ILE A 94 13.06 5.50 0.05
C ILE A 94 13.41 6.83 -0.65
N PRO A 95 14.09 6.83 -1.81
CA PRO A 95 14.42 8.08 -2.50
C PRO A 95 13.18 8.80 -3.05
N SER A 96 12.11 8.07 -3.42
CA SER A 96 10.88 8.70 -3.89
C SER A 96 10.15 9.45 -2.77
N THR A 97 10.08 8.88 -1.56
CA THR A 97 9.51 9.53 -0.38
C THR A 97 10.31 10.77 0.01
N GLN A 98 11.63 10.64 0.18
CA GLN A 98 12.50 11.77 0.54
C GLN A 98 12.32 12.94 -0.45
N LYS A 99 12.28 12.63 -1.75
CA LYS A 99 12.08 13.63 -2.81
C LYS A 99 10.67 14.24 -2.78
N ALA A 100 9.63 13.46 -2.48
CA ALA A 100 8.26 13.96 -2.39
C ALA A 100 8.09 14.91 -1.19
N LEU A 101 8.61 14.54 -0.01
CA LEU A 101 8.55 15.35 1.20
C LEU A 101 9.37 16.64 1.06
N ALA A 102 10.58 16.56 0.50
CA ALA A 102 11.41 17.73 0.25
C ALA A 102 10.72 18.78 -0.64
N LYS A 103 9.96 18.35 -1.67
CA LYS A 103 9.20 19.26 -2.55
C LYS A 103 8.13 20.07 -1.83
N VAL A 104 7.61 19.56 -0.72
CA VAL A 104 6.53 20.21 0.04
C VAL A 104 7.01 20.77 1.38
N GLY A 105 8.31 20.67 1.66
CA GLY A 105 8.92 21.13 2.89
C GLY A 105 8.48 20.36 4.13
N TRP A 106 8.19 19.07 3.99
CA TRP A 106 7.81 18.19 5.11
C TRP A 106 8.98 17.29 5.52
N THR A 107 8.95 16.82 6.76
CA THR A 107 9.83 15.75 7.24
C THR A 107 9.05 14.44 7.43
N ILE A 108 9.73 13.38 7.89
CA ILE A 108 9.09 12.10 8.19
C ILE A 108 8.19 12.22 9.42
N GLU A 109 8.61 13.01 10.40
CA GLU A 109 7.90 13.27 11.66
C GLU A 109 6.63 14.11 11.47
N ASP A 110 6.52 14.80 10.34
CA ASP A 110 5.32 15.52 9.94
C ASP A 110 4.18 14.58 9.51
N LEU A 111 4.44 13.30 9.22
CA LEU A 111 3.44 12.39 8.70
C LEU A 111 2.54 11.85 9.82
N ASP A 112 1.24 11.94 9.62
CA ASP A 112 0.22 11.39 10.52
C ASP A 112 -0.14 9.95 10.18
N LEU A 113 -0.05 9.58 8.90
CA LEU A 113 -0.43 8.27 8.40
C LEU A 113 0.32 7.91 7.10
N VAL A 114 0.69 6.64 6.96
CA VAL A 114 1.45 6.14 5.81
C VAL A 114 0.85 4.85 5.30
N GLU A 115 0.65 4.76 3.99
CA GLU A 115 0.42 3.50 3.28
C GLU A 115 1.65 3.19 2.42
N ALA A 116 2.43 2.19 2.83
CA ALA A 116 3.61 1.71 2.11
C ALA A 116 3.33 0.31 1.57
N ASN A 117 3.27 0.15 0.25
CA ASN A 117 2.85 -1.11 -0.36
C ASN A 117 3.78 -2.28 0.01
N GLU A 118 3.19 -3.38 0.50
CA GLU A 118 3.92 -4.55 1.00
C GLU A 118 4.05 -5.64 -0.07
N ALA A 119 4.81 -5.37 -1.14
CA ALA A 119 5.08 -6.41 -2.16
C ALA A 119 5.72 -7.65 -1.50
N PHE A 120 6.70 -7.39 -0.63
CA PHE A 120 7.36 -8.34 0.26
C PHE A 120 7.55 -7.71 1.65
N ALA A 121 7.53 -8.52 2.71
CA ALA A 121 7.79 -8.04 4.07
C ALA A 121 9.23 -7.50 4.21
N SER A 122 10.21 -8.16 3.58
CA SER A 122 11.63 -7.76 3.65
C SER A 122 11.86 -6.35 3.15
N GLN A 123 11.30 -5.99 1.98
CA GLN A 123 11.42 -4.63 1.46
C GLN A 123 10.61 -3.63 2.27
N ALA A 124 9.43 -4.01 2.77
CA ALA A 124 8.59 -3.10 3.55
C ALA A 124 9.30 -2.69 4.85
N ILE A 125 9.90 -3.66 5.55
CA ILE A 125 10.70 -3.42 6.74
C ILE A 125 11.92 -2.54 6.40
N SER A 126 12.66 -2.86 5.33
CA SER A 126 13.80 -2.05 4.89
C SER A 126 13.42 -0.59 4.63
N VAL A 127 12.28 -0.34 4.00
CA VAL A 127 11.77 1.00 3.70
C VAL A 127 11.39 1.74 4.99
N VAL A 128 10.67 1.08 5.90
CA VAL A 128 10.25 1.66 7.18
C VAL A 128 11.47 2.02 8.03
N ASP A 129 12.44 1.11 8.14
CA ASP A 129 13.64 1.30 8.94
C ASP A 129 14.54 2.41 8.37
N GLU A 130 14.80 2.40 7.06
CA GLU A 130 15.73 3.36 6.44
C GLU A 130 15.14 4.78 6.33
N LEU A 131 13.81 4.91 6.22
CA LEU A 131 13.14 6.20 6.31
C LEU A 131 12.94 6.67 7.76
N GLY A 132 13.12 5.80 8.75
CA GLY A 132 12.80 6.11 10.15
C GLY A 132 11.31 6.32 10.39
N LEU A 133 10.45 5.65 9.63
CA LEU A 133 8.99 5.76 9.78
C LEU A 133 8.55 5.16 11.13
N ASN A 134 7.61 5.83 11.80
CA ASN A 134 6.94 5.24 12.95
C ASN A 134 6.02 4.10 12.49
N ALA A 135 6.37 2.85 12.79
CA ALA A 135 5.58 1.68 12.39
C ALA A 135 4.11 1.73 12.85
N ALA A 136 3.79 2.47 13.92
CA ALA A 136 2.41 2.59 14.41
C ALA A 136 1.48 3.41 13.50
N ILE A 137 2.02 4.16 12.54
CA ILE A 137 1.25 4.94 11.56
C ILE A 137 1.31 4.34 10.14
N VAL A 138 2.03 3.22 9.96
CA VAL A 138 2.21 2.57 8.65
C VAL A 138 1.21 1.42 8.52
N ASN A 139 0.44 1.39 7.42
CA ASN A 139 -0.47 0.29 7.05
C ASN A 139 -1.38 -0.14 8.22
N VAL A 140 -1.99 0.82 8.93
CA VAL A 140 -2.69 0.58 10.20
C VAL A 140 -3.91 -0.36 10.08
N ASN A 141 -4.40 -0.57 8.86
CA ASN A 141 -5.50 -1.48 8.53
C ASN A 141 -5.02 -2.78 7.84
N GLY A 142 -3.71 -3.04 7.87
CA GLY A 142 -3.07 -4.10 7.09
C GLY A 142 -2.67 -3.64 5.68
N GLY A 143 -1.69 -4.33 5.10
CA GLY A 143 -1.19 -4.04 3.75
C GLY A 143 -1.34 -5.21 2.78
N ALA A 144 -0.60 -5.13 1.68
CA ALA A 144 -0.74 -6.04 0.54
C ALA A 144 -0.41 -7.51 0.84
N ILE A 145 0.34 -7.82 1.91
CA ILE A 145 0.54 -9.21 2.33
C ILE A 145 -0.78 -9.87 2.75
N ALA A 146 -1.66 -9.11 3.40
CA ALA A 146 -2.96 -9.60 3.86
C ALA A 146 -4.09 -9.32 2.85
N LEU A 147 -4.10 -8.12 2.25
CA LEU A 147 -5.16 -7.66 1.35
C LEU A 147 -4.96 -8.10 -0.10
N GLY A 148 -3.73 -8.41 -0.48
CA GLY A 148 -3.36 -8.76 -1.84
C GLY A 148 -2.79 -7.60 -2.66
N HIS A 149 -2.23 -7.94 -3.82
CA HIS A 149 -1.50 -7.02 -4.68
C HIS A 149 -1.93 -7.12 -6.17
N PRO A 150 -3.10 -6.56 -6.54
CA PRO A 150 -3.43 -6.34 -7.94
C PRO A 150 -2.51 -5.25 -8.50
N ILE A 151 -1.43 -5.65 -9.18
CA ILE A 151 -0.25 -4.81 -9.49
C ILE A 151 -0.65 -3.45 -10.07
N GLY A 152 -1.48 -3.44 -11.13
CA GLY A 152 -1.90 -2.21 -11.81
C GLY A 152 -2.85 -1.31 -11.01
N ALA A 153 -3.52 -1.86 -9.99
CA ALA A 153 -4.47 -1.11 -9.16
C ALA A 153 -3.90 -0.69 -7.80
N SER A 154 -2.82 -1.34 -7.35
CA SER A 154 -2.35 -1.23 -5.97
C SER A 154 -1.93 0.17 -5.56
N GLY A 155 -1.37 0.97 -6.48
CA GLY A 155 -1.02 2.37 -6.19
C GLY A 155 -2.24 3.24 -5.89
N ALA A 156 -3.32 3.09 -6.66
CA ALA A 156 -4.57 3.77 -6.36
C ALA A 156 -5.26 3.18 -5.12
N ARG A 157 -5.15 1.86 -4.93
CA ARG A 157 -5.77 1.15 -3.80
C ARG A 157 -5.16 1.57 -2.45
N ILE A 158 -3.84 1.68 -2.30
CA ILE A 158 -3.23 2.25 -1.08
C ILE A 158 -3.68 3.69 -0.83
N LEU A 159 -3.83 4.50 -1.90
CA LEU A 159 -4.27 5.89 -1.75
C LEU A 159 -5.72 5.97 -1.26
N VAL A 160 -6.61 5.11 -1.77
CA VAL A 160 -8.00 5.03 -1.29
C VAL A 160 -8.03 4.60 0.19
N THR A 161 -7.26 3.56 0.56
CA THR A 161 -7.14 3.14 1.97
C THR A 161 -6.66 4.29 2.86
N LEU A 162 -5.61 4.99 2.42
CA LEU A 162 -5.03 6.13 3.14
C LEU A 162 -6.07 7.24 3.36
N LEU A 163 -6.75 7.69 2.31
CA LEU A 163 -7.71 8.80 2.40
C LEU A 163 -8.85 8.51 3.37
N HIS A 164 -9.43 7.31 3.31
CA HIS A 164 -10.51 6.93 4.22
C HIS A 164 -10.04 6.77 5.67
N GLU A 165 -8.83 6.26 5.89
CA GLU A 165 -8.30 6.15 7.25
C GLU A 165 -7.89 7.51 7.82
N MET A 166 -7.36 8.40 6.98
CA MET A 166 -7.08 9.79 7.36
C MET A 166 -8.37 10.50 7.78
N GLU A 167 -9.45 10.36 7.02
CA GLU A 167 -10.77 10.94 7.37
C GLU A 167 -11.25 10.43 8.74
N LYS A 168 -11.21 9.11 8.98
CA LYS A 168 -11.61 8.51 10.26
C LYS A 168 -10.78 9.01 11.44
N ARG A 169 -9.49 9.24 11.24
CA ARG A 169 -8.55 9.70 12.28
C ARG A 169 -8.42 11.21 12.38
N GLN A 170 -9.08 11.95 11.49
CA GLN A 170 -8.87 13.40 11.31
C GLN A 170 -7.39 13.74 11.08
N ALA A 171 -6.66 12.87 10.38
CA ALA A 171 -5.26 13.08 10.02
C ALA A 171 -5.14 14.10 8.88
N HIS A 172 -4.03 14.84 8.83
CA HIS A 172 -3.84 15.95 7.90
C HIS A 172 -2.74 15.71 6.87
N LYS A 173 -1.71 14.94 7.22
CA LYS A 173 -0.53 14.69 6.39
C LYS A 173 -0.33 13.19 6.17
N GLY A 174 -0.73 12.74 4.99
CA GLY A 174 -0.61 11.34 4.58
C GLY A 174 0.45 11.12 3.51
N LEU A 175 1.04 9.92 3.49
CA LEU A 175 1.93 9.46 2.43
C LEU A 175 1.49 8.11 1.89
N ALA A 176 1.36 7.98 0.57
CA ALA A 176 1.24 6.70 -0.12
C ALA A 176 2.53 6.45 -0.93
N THR A 177 3.17 5.29 -0.75
CA THR A 177 4.44 4.96 -1.42
C THR A 177 4.52 3.49 -1.84
N LEU A 178 5.22 3.22 -2.94
CA LEU A 178 5.31 1.88 -3.54
C LEU A 178 6.61 1.70 -4.32
N CYS A 179 7.13 0.47 -4.31
CA CYS A 179 8.21 0.04 -5.19
C CYS A 179 7.66 -0.32 -6.58
N ILE A 180 8.55 -0.32 -7.58
CA ILE A 180 8.20 -0.63 -8.97
C ILE A 180 9.26 -1.59 -9.49
N GLY A 181 8.85 -2.74 -10.02
CA GLY A 181 9.76 -3.66 -10.72
C GLY A 181 10.41 -2.97 -11.92
N GLY A 182 11.73 -3.07 -12.03
CA GLY A 182 12.55 -2.50 -13.10
C GLY A 182 13.04 -3.58 -14.05
#